data_AF-A0A510BBC8-F1
#
_entry.id   AF-A0A510BBC8-F1
#
_cell.length_a   1.000
_cell.length_b   1.000
_cell.length_c   1.000
_cell.angle_alpha   90.00
_cell.angle_beta   90.00
_cell.angle_gamma   90.00
#
_symmetry.space_group_name_H-M   'P 1'
#
loop_
_entity.id
_entity.type
_entity.pdbx_description
1 polymer ?
#
loop_
_entity_poly.entity_id
_entity_poly.type
_entity_poly.pdbx_seq_one_letter_code
_entity_poly.pdbx_strand_id
1 'polypeptide(L)'
;MHYSTLELKLERDSIVIDRGSLKTKRKFAFLLEEGDILLRERDKLQVHEEVEVVVDYTYTEGSKRPKETIDIYRIKEIVKR
;
A
#
# COMPACT_ATOMS: atom_id res chain seq x y z
N MET A 1 -2.22 9.25 -24.09
CA MET A 1 -1.70 10.15 -23.04
C MET A 1 -0.37 9.57 -22.55
N HIS A 2 0.76 10.21 -22.88
CA HIS A 2 2.05 9.85 -22.32
C HIS A 2 2.21 10.63 -21.01
N TYR A 3 2.13 9.91 -19.89
CA TYR A 3 2.49 10.43 -18.57
C TYR A 3 3.75 9.71 -18.12
N SER A 4 4.66 10.43 -17.48
CA SER A 4 5.94 9.89 -17.00
C SER A 4 5.92 9.65 -15.50
N THR A 5 4.99 10.30 -14.80
CA THR A 5 4.89 10.30 -13.35
C THR A 5 3.45 10.13 -12.89
N LEU A 6 3.32 9.53 -11.70
CA LEU A 6 2.09 9.42 -10.95
C LEU A 6 2.24 10.18 -9.64
N GLU A 7 1.26 11.01 -9.34
CA GLU A 7 1.12 11.69 -8.06
C GLU A 7 -0.10 11.10 -7.34
N LEU A 8 0.13 10.53 -6.15
CA LEU A 8 -0.85 9.82 -5.34
C LEU A 8 -1.29 10.71 -4.18
N LYS A 9 -2.60 10.83 -3.96
CA LYS A 9 -3.12 11.31 -2.67
C LYS A 9 -3.28 10.12 -1.75
N LEU A 10 -2.52 10.11 -0.65
CA LEU A 10 -2.50 9.01 0.30
C LEU A 10 -3.26 9.39 1.58
N GLU A 11 -4.02 8.43 2.11
CA GLU A 11 -4.54 8.46 3.47
C GLU A 11 -3.70 7.55 4.35
N ARG A 12 -3.10 8.11 5.40
CA ARG A 12 -2.33 7.34 6.38
C ARG A 12 -3.25 6.76 7.44
N ASP A 13 -3.04 5.49 7.76
CA ASP A 13 -3.71 4.78 8.85
C ASP A 13 -2.71 3.81 9.49
N SER A 14 -3.02 3.30 10.69
CA SER A 14 -2.20 2.32 11.38
C SER A 14 -3.06 1.11 11.75
N ILE A 15 -2.67 -0.08 11.28
CA ILE A 15 -3.42 -1.32 11.52
C ILE A 15 -2.62 -2.28 12.40
N VAL A 16 -3.34 -3.06 13.21
CA VAL A 16 -2.77 -4.14 14.02
C VAL A 16 -2.99 -5.46 13.30
N ILE A 17 -1.91 -6.22 13.11
CA ILE A 17 -1.95 -7.51 12.41
C ILE A 17 -1.27 -8.60 13.24
N ASP A 18 -1.58 -9.86 12.94
CA ASP A 18 -0.79 -11.00 13.42
C ASP A 18 0.60 -10.93 12.78
N ARG A 19 1.65 -11.05 13.60
CA ARG A 19 3.03 -10.90 13.13
C ARG A 19 3.35 -11.91 12.02
N GLY A 20 3.85 -11.42 10.89
CA GLY A 20 4.18 -12.24 9.72
C GLY A 20 2.98 -12.71 8.88
N SER A 21 1.77 -12.19 9.14
CA SER A 21 0.59 -12.49 8.32
C SER A 21 0.42 -11.61 7.10
N LEU A 22 1.21 -10.53 6.99
CA LEU A 22 1.13 -9.56 5.92
C LEU A 22 1.46 -10.20 4.57
N LYS A 23 0.54 -10.12 3.63
CA LYS A 23 0.76 -10.53 2.24
C LYS A 23 0.83 -9.29 1.36
N THR A 24 1.90 -9.20 0.60
CA THR A 24 2.13 -8.13 -0.37
C THR A 24 2.30 -8.70 -1.77
N LYS A 25 2.13 -7.84 -2.78
CA LYS A 25 2.51 -8.13 -4.17
C LYS A 25 3.23 -6.93 -4.76
N ARG A 26 4.10 -7.19 -5.73
CA ARG A 26 4.72 -6.12 -6.52
C ARG A 26 3.84 -5.81 -7.73
N LYS A 27 3.65 -4.53 -7.99
CA LYS A 27 3.01 -4.00 -9.20
C LYS A 27 3.87 -2.88 -9.76
N PHE A 28 3.83 -2.65 -11.06
CA PHE A 28 4.30 -1.38 -11.60
C PHE A 28 3.39 -0.24 -11.18
N ALA A 29 3.95 0.95 -10.99
CA ALA A 29 3.21 2.12 -10.53
C ALA A 29 2.03 2.45 -11.47
N PHE A 30 2.19 2.27 -12.79
CA PHE A 30 1.10 2.48 -13.76
C PHE A 30 -0.10 1.54 -13.60
N LEU A 31 0.02 0.46 -12.82
CA LEU A 31 -1.04 -0.50 -12.49
C LEU A 31 -1.65 -0.27 -11.10
N LEU A 32 -1.28 0.81 -10.41
CA LEU A 32 -1.90 1.20 -9.16
C LEU A 32 -3.33 1.66 -9.39
N GLU A 33 -4.20 1.32 -8.45
CA GLU A 33 -5.62 1.67 -8.46
C GLU A 33 -5.99 2.40 -7.17
N GLU A 34 -7.06 3.20 -7.21
CA GLU A 34 -7.62 3.80 -6.00
C GLU A 34 -8.06 2.67 -5.04
N GLY A 35 -7.70 2.80 -3.77
CA GLY A 35 -7.91 1.77 -2.75
C GLY A 35 -6.74 0.80 -2.57
N ASP A 36 -5.75 0.75 -3.49
CA ASP A 36 -4.50 0.01 -3.22
C ASP A 36 -3.82 0.60 -1.97
N ILE A 37 -3.20 -0.27 -1.18
CA ILE A 37 -2.57 0.09 0.09
C ILE A 37 -1.07 -0.08 -0.03
N LEU A 38 -0.31 0.96 0.27
CA LEU A 38 1.15 0.99 0.28
C LEU A 38 1.68 0.87 1.71
N LEU A 39 2.88 0.31 1.84
CA LEU A 39 3.60 0.20 3.12
C LEU A 39 4.60 1.35 3.36
N ARG A 40 4.70 2.29 2.41
CA ARG A 40 5.61 3.43 2.48
C ARG A 40 4.88 4.69 2.06
N GLU A 41 5.13 5.79 2.78
CA GLU A 41 4.64 7.11 2.42
C GLU A 41 5.39 7.59 1.19
N ARG A 42 4.79 7.44 0.01
CA ARG A 42 5.37 7.92 -1.24
C ARG A 42 4.29 8.37 -2.19
N ASP A 43 4.18 9.68 -2.31
CA ASP A 43 3.19 10.39 -3.10
C ASP A 43 3.59 10.53 -4.57
N LYS A 44 4.86 10.34 -4.94
CA LYS A 44 5.35 10.48 -6.32
C LYS A 44 6.10 9.25 -6.80
N LEU A 45 5.67 8.72 -7.93
CA LEU A 45 6.24 7.52 -8.55
C LEU A 45 6.48 7.72 -10.04
N GLN A 46 7.55 7.12 -10.55
CA GLN A 46 7.71 6.97 -11.99
C GLN A 46 6.84 5.83 -12.49
N VAL A 47 6.28 5.94 -13.69
CA VAL A 47 5.33 4.93 -14.20
C VAL A 47 5.89 3.50 -14.21
N HIS A 48 7.17 3.34 -14.50
CA HIS A 48 7.86 2.05 -14.60
C HIS A 48 8.45 1.57 -13.26
N GLU A 49 8.24 2.31 -12.18
CA GLU A 49 8.73 1.92 -10.87
C GLU A 49 7.90 0.76 -10.32
N GLU A 50 8.56 -0.21 -9.67
CA GLU A 50 7.89 -1.26 -8.93
C GLU A 50 7.54 -0.80 -7.51
N VAL A 51 6.30 -1.07 -7.12
CA VAL A 51 5.73 -0.68 -5.84
C VAL A 51 5.14 -1.92 -5.17
N GLU A 52 5.32 -2.01 -3.86
CA GLU A 52 4.78 -3.08 -3.06
C GLU A 52 3.41 -2.65 -2.49
N VAL A 53 2.37 -3.41 -2.82
CA VAL A 53 1.01 -3.18 -2.35
C VAL A 53 0.57 -4.31 -1.43
N VAL A 54 -0.19 -3.98 -0.39
CA VAL A 54 -0.80 -4.95 0.52
C VAL A 54 -1.96 -5.64 -0.18
N VAL A 55 -1.99 -6.98 -0.10
CA VAL A 55 -3.04 -7.82 -0.67
C VAL A 55 -4.00 -8.28 0.41
N ASP A 56 -3.45 -8.70 1.55
CA ASP A 56 -4.18 -9.35 2.62
C ASP A 56 -3.35 -9.34 3.90
N TYR A 57 -4.03 -9.45 5.04
CA TYR A 57 -3.41 -9.62 6.36
C TYR A 57 -4.43 -10.28 7.29
N THR A 58 -3.96 -10.92 8.35
CA THR A 58 -4.87 -11.54 9.32
C THR A 58 -4.74 -10.87 10.68
N TYR A 59 -5.86 -10.58 11.31
CA TYR A 59 -5.91 -10.19 12.71
C TYR A 59 -6.83 -11.15 13.45
N THR A 60 -6.28 -11.90 14.40
CA THR A 60 -7.05 -12.85 15.22
C THR A 60 -7.17 -12.34 16.65
N GLU A 61 -8.36 -11.87 17.03
CA GLU A 61 -8.63 -11.43 18.41
C GLU A 61 -8.52 -12.62 19.39
N GLY A 62 -7.96 -12.38 20.58
CA GLY A 62 -7.77 -13.43 21.61
C GLY A 62 -6.71 -14.50 21.30
N SER A 63 -6.00 -14.40 20.17
CA SER A 63 -4.91 -15.33 19.83
C SER A 63 -3.61 -15.00 20.57
N LYS A 64 -2.87 -16.03 20.99
CA LYS A 64 -1.50 -15.92 21.55
C LYS A 64 -0.44 -15.51 20.51
N ARG A 65 -0.81 -15.42 19.22
CA ARG A 65 0.11 -14.98 18.17
C ARG A 65 0.59 -13.55 18.46
N PRO A 66 1.91 -13.28 18.38
CA PRO A 66 2.43 -11.93 18.50
C PRO A 66 1.74 -10.99 17.51
N LYS A 67 1.47 -9.76 17.95
CA LYS A 67 0.89 -8.71 17.10
C LYS A 67 1.96 -7.70 16.72
N GLU A 68 1.79 -7.07 15.57
CA GLU A 68 2.55 -5.89 15.17
C GLU A 68 1.61 -4.80 14.67
N THR A 69 1.99 -3.55 14.89
CA THR A 69 1.30 -2.39 14.32
C THR A 69 2.10 -1.90 13.15
N ILE A 70 1.46 -1.71 12.00
CA ILE A 70 2.10 -1.20 10.80
C ILE A 70 1.36 0.03 10.30
N ASP A 71 2.13 1.00 9.80
CA ASP A 71 1.58 2.15 9.08
C ASP A 71 1.28 1.76 7.64
N ILE A 72 0.08 2.11 7.20
CA ILE A 72 -0.40 1.86 5.85
C ILE A 72 -0.83 3.18 5.19
N TYR A 73 -0.71 3.23 3.87
CA TYR A 73 -1.02 4.41 3.08
C TYR A 73 -1.97 4.02 1.96
N ARG A 74 -3.26 4.33 2.11
CA ARG A 74 -4.29 4.00 1.12
C ARG A 74 -4.34 5.06 0.04
N ILE A 75 -4.30 4.65 -1.22
CA ILE A 75 -4.44 5.55 -2.36
C ILE A 75 -5.89 6.02 -2.44
N LYS A 76 -6.12 7.33 -2.34
CA LYS A 76 -7.43 7.97 -2.51
C LYS A 76 -7.66 8.47 -3.93
N GLU A 77 -6.61 8.96 -4.56
CA GLU A 77 -6.67 9.56 -5.90
C GLU A 77 -5.32 9.39 -6.59
N ILE A 78 -5.34 9.20 -7.91
CA ILE A 78 -4.15 9.09 -8.75
C ILE A 78 -4.18 10.16 -9.84
N VAL A 79 -3.25 11.10 -9.78
CA VAL A 79 -3.06 12.16 -10.77
C VAL A 79 -1.93 11.77 -11.72
N LYS A 80 -2.24 11.69 -13.02
CA LYS A 80 -1.29 11.32 -14.08
C LYS A 80 -0.64 12.58 -14.66
N ARG A 81 0.69 12.66 -14.64
CA ARG A 81 1.46 13.80 -15.18
C ARG A 81 2.54 13.38 -16.16
#